data_AF-A0A0H3JAK1-F1
#
_entry.id   AF-A0A0H3JAK1-F1
#
_cell.length_a   1.000
_cell.length_b   1.000
_cell.length_c   1.000
_cell.angle_alpha   90.00
_cell.angle_beta   90.00
_cell.angle_gamma   90.00
#
_symmetry.space_group_name_H-M   'P 1'
#
loop_
_entity.id
_entity.type
_entity.pdbx_description
1 polymer ?
#
loop_
_entity_poly.entity_id
_entity_poly.type
_entity_poly.pdbx_seq_one_letter_code
_entity_poly.pdbx_strand_id
1 'polypeptide(L)' 'MKNNIKKLRKELGYRQEDMANTLGVTRQTINAIENEKYNPTLELGMKLARLLNTTVEELFILDS' A
#
# COMPACT_ATOMS: atom_id res chain seq x y z
N MET A 1 9.63 2.87 6.00
CA MET A 1 9.00 1.68 6.59
C MET A 1 8.86 0.65 5.49
N LYS A 2 9.44 -0.53 5.70
CA LYS A 2 9.31 -1.63 4.74
C LYS A 2 7.86 -2.04 4.61
N ASN A 3 7.46 -2.46 3.40
CA ASN A 3 6.09 -2.89 3.15
C ASN A 3 6.00 -3.98 2.08
N ASN A 4 4.91 -4.74 2.12
CA ASN A 4 4.62 -5.81 1.17
C ASN A 4 3.63 -5.40 0.06
N ILE A 5 3.31 -4.11 -0.05
CA ILE A 5 2.25 -3.60 -0.94
C ILE A 5 2.48 -4.01 -2.39
N LYS A 6 3.70 -3.81 -2.91
CA LYS A 6 4.03 -4.11 -4.30
C LYS A 6 3.88 -5.60 -4.63
N LYS A 7 4.22 -6.47 -3.67
CA LYS A 7 4.09 -7.93 -3.81
C LYS A 7 2.61 -8.31 -3.88
N LEU A 8 1.84 -7.96 -2.85
CA LEU A 8 0.41 -8.28 -2.74
C LEU A 8 -0.39 -7.68 -3.89
N ARG A 9 -0.10 -6.43 -4.28
CA ARG A 9 -0.73 -5.78 -5.44
C ARG A 9 -0.57 -6.62 -6.71
N LYS A 10 0.65 -7.11 -6.97
CA LYS A 10 0.93 -7.93 -8.16
C LYS A 10 0.26 -9.31 -8.08
N GLU A 11 0.24 -9.94 -6.91
CA GLU A 11 -0.45 -11.22 -6.69
C GLU A 11 -1.96 -11.11 -6.94
N LEU A 12 -2.55 -9.97 -6.59
CA LEU A 12 -3.96 -9.65 -6.84
C LEU A 12 -4.23 -9.08 -8.25
N GLY A 13 -3.21 -8.96 -9.11
CA GLY A 13 -3.38 -8.48 -10.48
C GLY A 13 -3.62 -6.97 -10.63
N TYR A 14 -3.46 -6.18 -9.58
CA TYR A 14 -3.69 -4.74 -9.59
C TYR A 14 -2.53 -3.96 -10.22
N ARG A 15 -2.86 -2.92 -10.99
CA ARG A 15 -1.93 -1.84 -11.36
C ARG A 15 -1.91 -0.80 -10.25
N GLN A 16 -0.86 0.03 -10.21
CA GLN A 16 -0.79 1.14 -9.25
C GLN A 16 -1.96 2.12 -9.43
N GLU A 17 -2.41 2.32 -10.67
CA GLU A 17 -3.55 3.18 -11.02
C GLU A 17 -4.86 2.66 -10.41
N ASP A 18 -5.08 1.34 -10.40
CA ASP A 18 -6.30 0.74 -9.88
C ASP A 18 -6.44 0.99 -8.37
N MET A 19 -5.33 0.82 -7.64
CA MET A 19 -5.28 1.15 -6.21
C MET A 19 -5.44 2.64 -5.96
N ALA A 20 -4.80 3.49 -6.76
CA ALA A 20 -4.89 4.94 -6.65
C ALA A 20 -6.33 5.43 -6.78
N ASN A 21 -7.03 4.97 -7.83
CA ASN A 21 -8.43 5.27 -8.06
C ASN A 21 -9.34 4.78 -6.94
N THR A 22 -9.11 3.55 -6.48
CA THR A 22 -9.91 2.94 -5.39
C THR A 22 -9.73 3.68 -4.06
N LEU A 23 -8.52 4.18 -3.80
CA LEU A 23 -8.17 4.81 -2.53
C LEU A 23 -8.31 6.35 -2.55
N GLY A 24 -8.68 6.93 -3.69
CA GLY A 24 -8.81 8.37 -3.85
C GLY A 24 -7.48 9.12 -3.72
N VAL A 25 -6.38 8.50 -4.15
CA VAL A 25 -5.02 9.09 -4.13
C VAL A 25 -4.41 9.07 -5.52
N THR A 26 -3.27 9.73 -5.70
CA THR A 26 -2.56 9.69 -6.99
C THR A 26 -1.78 8.38 -7.16
N ARG A 27 -1.53 7.98 -8.41
CA ARG A 27 -0.62 6.85 -8.71
C ARG A 27 0.78 7.06 -8.11
N GLN A 28 1.25 8.31 -8.07
CA GLN A 28 2.52 8.72 -7.49
C GLN A 28 2.53 8.47 -5.98
N THR A 29 1.42 8.66 -5.29
CA THR A 29 1.28 8.32 -3.87
C THR A 29 1.47 6.81 -3.67
N ILE A 30 0.78 5.96 -4.43
CA ILE A 30 0.97 4.50 -4.36
C ILE A 30 2.42 4.11 -4.64
N ASN A 31 3.01 4.69 -5.69
CA ASN A 31 4.41 4.45 -6.03
C ASN A 31 5.38 4.85 -4.91
N ALA A 32 5.16 6.01 -4.29
CA ALA A 32 6.01 6.50 -3.21
C ALA A 32 5.93 5.59 -1.98
N ILE A 33 4.74 5.07 -1.65
CA ILE A 33 4.56 4.11 -0.56
C ILE A 33 5.28 2.79 -0.88
N GLU A 34 5.06 2.22 -2.07
CA GLU A 34 5.70 0.97 -2.49
C GLU A 34 7.24 1.02 -2.47
N ASN A 35 7.82 2.21 -2.68
CA ASN A 35 9.26 2.41 -2.65
C ASN A 35 9.74 3.07 -1.36
N GLU A 36 8.91 3.06 -0.31
CA GLU A 36 9.25 3.50 1.05
C GLU A 36 9.62 5.00 1.14
N LYS A 37 9.30 5.78 0.11
CA LYS A 37 9.55 7.23 0.02
C LYS A 37 8.48 8.07 0.72
N TYR A 38 7.34 7.47 1.04
CA TYR A 38 6.24 8.11 1.74
C TYR A 38 5.63 7.15 2.75
N ASN A 39 5.49 7.61 3.99
CA ASN A 39 4.77 6.87 5.02
C ASN A 39 3.30 7.28 4.99
N PRO A 40 2.35 6.37 4.70
CA PRO A 40 0.93 6.72 4.64
C PRO A 40 0.39 7.12 6.01
N THR A 41 -0.71 7.86 6.01
CA THR A 41 -1.50 8.07 7.23
C THR A 41 -2.08 6.74 7.72
N LEU A 42 -2.44 6.65 9.00
CA LEU A 42 -3.07 5.45 9.56
C LEU A 42 -4.31 5.03 8.76
N GLU A 43 -5.17 6.00 8.40
CA GLU A 43 -6.36 5.75 7.60
C GLU A 43 -6.02 5.12 6.23
N LEU A 44 -5.03 5.68 5.51
CA LEU A 44 -4.61 5.13 4.22
C LEU A 44 -3.96 3.76 4.38
N GLY A 45 -3.18 3.54 5.44
CA GLY A 45 -2.60 2.24 5.79
C GLY A 45 -3.68 1.17 6.03
N MET A 46 -4.72 1.50 6.79
CA MET A 46 -5.86 0.60 7.02
C MET A 46 -6.65 0.30 5.74
N LYS A 47 -6.87 1.30 4.88
CA LYS A 47 -7.54 1.09 3.59
C LYS A 47 -6.70 0.21 2.66
N LEU A 48 -5.38 0.40 2.63
CA LEU A 48 -4.45 -0.44 1.86
C LEU A 48 -4.49 -1.89 2.32
N ALA A 49 -4.43 -2.14 3.63
CA ALA A 49 -4.49 -3.49 4.19
C ALA A 49 -5.80 -4.21 3.79
N ARG A 50 -6.94 -3.51 3.90
CA ARG A 50 -8.25 -4.04 3.47
C ARG A 50 -8.29 -4.34 1.96
N LEU A 51 -7.81 -3.41 1.13
CA LEU A 51 -7.80 -3.60 -0.34
C LEU A 51 -6.93 -4.78 -0.77
N LEU A 52 -5.84 -5.02 -0.04
CA LEU A 52 -4.87 -6.08 -0.33
C LEU A 52 -5.15 -7.39 0.43
N ASN A 53 -6.31 -7.51 1.08
CA ASN A 53 -6.74 -8.68 1.85
C ASN A 53 -5.70 -9.15 2.90
N THR A 54 -5.13 -8.20 3.65
CA THR A 54 -4.14 -8.46 4.72
C THR A 54 -4.38 -7.54 5.92
N THR A 55 -3.57 -7.68 6.96
CA THR A 55 -3.57 -6.81 8.14
C THR A 55 -2.54 -5.67 8.01
N VAL A 56 -2.65 -4.63 8.83
CA VAL A 56 -1.68 -3.51 8.80
C VAL A 56 -0.30 -3.99 9.26
N GLU A 57 -0.29 -4.90 10.23
CA GLU A 57 0.89 -5.53 10.82
C GLU A 57 1.65 -6.42 9.84
N GLU A 58 0.95 -7.14 8.96
CA GLU A 58 1.57 -7.93 7.88
C GLU A 58 1.98 -7.05 6.69
N LEU A 59 1.24 -5.95 6.45
CA LEU A 59 1.48 -5.07 5.33
C LEU A 59 2.73 -4.20 5.53
N PHE A 60 2.96 -3.75 6.76
CA PHE A 60 4.03 -2.82 7.12
C PHE A 60 4.95 -3.40 8.19
N ILE A 61 6.24 -3.40 7.91
CA ILE A 61 7.27 -3.96 8.79
C ILE A 61 8.00 -2.79 9.46
N LEU A 62 7.85 -2.68 10.77
CA LEU A 62 8.62 -1.75 11.59
C LEU A 62 10.07 -2.26 11.65
N ASP A 63 11.02 -1.41 11.29
CA ASP A 63 12.43 -1.70 11.57
C ASP A 63 12.60 -1.65 13.10
N SER A 64 13.20 -2.71 13.65
CA SER A 64 13.53 -2.84 15.08
C SER A 64 14.66 -1.93 15.50
#